data_AF-A0A8E2EY15-F1
#
_entry.id   AF-A0A8E2EY15-F1
#
_cell.length_a   1.000
_cell.length_b   1.000
_cell.length_c   1.000
_cell.angle_alpha   90.00
_cell.angle_beta   90.00
_cell.angle_gamma   90.00
#
_symmetry.space_group_name_H-M   'P 1'
#
loop_
_entity.id
_entity.type
_entity.pdbx_description
1 polymer ?
#
loop_
_entity_poly.entity_id
_entity_poly.type
_entity_poly.pdbx_seq_one_letter_code
_entity_poly.pdbx_strand_id
1 'polypeptide(L)' 'EDHGDQLLHVAARIDHAGIIPLLVNYGAEVGCQSRSGLTPLMVAIKEMHERQVQELLQCGSDPNA' A
#
# COMPACT_ATOMS: atom_id res chain seq x y z
N GLU A 1 7.44 -8.55 -14.76
CA GLU A 1 6.79 -9.52 -13.84
C GLU A 1 6.32 -8.75 -12.61
N ASP A 2 5.38 -7.85 -12.83
CA ASP A 2 5.08 -6.69 -11.97
C ASP A 2 3.91 -6.95 -11.01
N HIS A 3 3.71 -8.20 -10.60
CA HIS A 3 2.54 -8.58 -9.80
C HIS A 3 2.73 -8.22 -8.32
N GLY A 4 3.98 -8.17 -7.82
CA GLY A 4 4.30 -7.81 -6.43
C GLY A 4 3.89 -6.38 -6.09
N ASP A 5 4.28 -5.43 -6.95
CA ASP A 5 4.01 -4.00 -6.76
C ASP A 5 2.51 -3.66 -6.86
N GLN A 6 1.78 -4.45 -7.66
CA GLN A 6 0.35 -4.25 -7.86
C GLN A 6 -0.50 -4.69 -6.66
N LEU A 7 -0.01 -5.61 -5.83
CA LEU A 7 -0.77 -6.17 -4.71
C LEU A 7 -1.03 -5.15 -3.59
N LEU A 8 -0.02 -4.35 -3.22
CA LEU A 8 -0.18 -3.30 -2.20
C LEU A 8 -1.10 -2.17 -2.67
N HIS A 9 -1.06 -1.83 -3.96
CA HIS A 9 -2.01 -0.87 -4.54
C HIS A 9 -3.46 -1.39 -4.48
N VAL A 10 -3.67 -2.69 -4.69
CA VAL A 10 -4.99 -3.30 -4.52
C VAL A 10 -5.39 -3.31 -3.06
N ALA A 11 -4.48 -3.68 -2.14
CA ALA A 11 -4.71 -3.66 -0.71
C ALA A 11 -5.12 -2.27 -0.19
N ALA A 12 -4.50 -1.21 -0.70
CA ALA A 12 -4.84 0.18 -0.40
C ALA A 12 -6.26 0.58 -0.86
N ARG A 13 -6.77 -0.04 -1.93
CA ARG A 13 -8.09 0.23 -2.51
C ARG A 13 -9.23 -0.59 -1.92
N ILE A 14 -8.93 -1.68 -1.22
CA ILE A 14 -9.96 -2.54 -0.64
C ILE A 14 -10.15 -2.21 0.84
N ASP A 15 -11.36 -2.42 1.34
CA ASP A 15 -11.67 -2.24 2.77
C ASP A 15 -11.20 -3.44 3.62
N HIS A 16 -9.92 -3.81 3.48
CA HIS A 16 -9.32 -4.94 4.17
C HIS A 16 -7.89 -4.62 4.60
N ALA A 17 -7.75 -3.71 5.57
CA ALA A 17 -6.46 -3.23 6.04
C ALA A 17 -5.51 -4.36 6.53
N GLY A 18 -6.05 -5.43 7.14
CA GLY A 18 -5.26 -6.56 7.65
C GLY A 18 -4.48 -7.36 6.59
N ILE A 19 -4.75 -7.15 5.29
CA ILE A 19 -3.96 -7.79 4.22
C ILE A 19 -2.63 -7.09 3.97
N ILE A 20 -2.51 -5.80 4.31
CA ILE A 20 -1.30 -4.99 4.13
C ILE A 20 -0.11 -5.60 4.89
N PRO A 21 -0.19 -5.85 6.22
CA PRO A 21 0.93 -6.45 6.95
C PRO A 21 1.26 -7.87 6.47
N LEU A 22 0.27 -8.64 6.00
CA LEU A 22 0.52 -9.95 5.40
C LEU A 22 1.38 -9.83 4.14
N LEU A 23 0.98 -8.96 3.21
CA LEU A 23 1.72 -8.75 1.96
C LEU A 23 3.14 -8.27 2.22
N VAL A 24 3.32 -7.32 3.15
CA VAL A 24 4.64 -6.82 3.54
C VAL A 24 5.49 -7.94 4.15
N ASN A 25 4.91 -8.79 5.00
CA ASN A 25 5.60 -9.94 5.57
C ASN A 25 6.00 -11.00 4.51
N TYR A 26 5.28 -11.08 3.39
CA TYR A 26 5.66 -11.90 2.23
C TYR A 26 6.69 -11.22 1.30
N GLY A 27 7.21 -10.04 1.67
CA GLY A 27 8.24 -9.31 0.93
C GLY A 27 7.70 -8.29 -0.07
N ALA A 28 6.44 -7.89 0.03
CA ALA A 28 5.90 -6.82 -0.81
C ALA A 28 6.52 -5.46 -0.45
N GLU A 29 6.91 -4.69 -1.46
CA GLU A 29 7.58 -3.41 -1.28
C GLU A 29 6.56 -2.28 -1.00
N VAL A 30 6.57 -1.75 0.23
CA VAL A 30 5.64 -0.69 0.70
C VAL A 30 5.78 0.65 -0.03
N GLY A 31 6.92 0.89 -0.67
CA GLY A 31 7.24 2.10 -1.43
C GLY A 31 7.08 1.94 -2.95
N CYS A 32 6.54 0.82 -3.43
CA CYS A 32 6.43 0.58 -4.87
C CYS A 32 5.58 1.65 -5.56
N GLN A 33 5.96 2.03 -6.78
CA GLN A 33 5.23 3.02 -7.55
C GLN A 33 4.42 2.34 -8.66
N SER A 34 3.15 2.71 -8.78
CA SER A 34 2.31 2.37 -9.93
C SER A 34 2.88 2.98 -11.22
N ARG A 35 2.39 2.53 -12.39
CA ARG A 35 2.69 3.15 -13.69
C ARG A 35 2.41 4.65 -13.77
N SER A 36 1.58 5.18 -12.88
CA SER A 36 1.27 6.60 -12.75
C SER A 36 2.13 7.33 -11.69
N GLY A 37 3.14 6.68 -11.12
CA GLY A 37 4.00 7.23 -10.07
C GLY A 37 3.35 7.34 -8.69
N LEU A 38 2.20 6.69 -8.48
CA LEU A 38 1.51 6.69 -7.17
C LEU A 38 2.06 5.59 -6.28
N THR A 39 2.17 5.85 -4.98
CA THR A 39 2.47 4.82 -3.97
C THR A 39 1.18 4.20 -3.41
N PRO A 40 1.23 3.00 -2.78
CA PRO A 40 0.09 2.44 -2.06
C PRO A 40 -0.50 3.40 -1.03
N LEU A 41 0.36 4.20 -0.37
CA LEU A 41 -0.05 5.20 0.60
C LEU A 41 -0.87 6.32 -0.05
N MET A 42 -0.41 6.87 -1.18
CA MET A 42 -1.18 7.87 -1.94
C MET A 42 -2.55 7.34 -2.34
N VAL A 43 -2.63 6.06 -2.72
CA VAL A 43 -3.90 5.42 -3.09
C VAL A 43 -4.83 5.30 -1.88
N ALA A 44 -4.34 4.83 -0.74
CA ALA A 44 -5.13 4.75 0.49
C ALA A 44 -5.66 6.12 0.94
N ILE A 45 -4.84 7.18 0.81
CA ILE A 45 -5.24 8.56 1.10
C ILE A 45 -6.34 9.01 0.13
N LYS A 46 -6.17 8.77 -1.18
CA LYS A 46 -7.14 9.15 -2.21
C LYS A 46 -8.50 8.47 -2.01
N GLU A 47 -8.50 7.22 -1.58
CA GLU A 47 -9.72 6.46 -1.29
C GLU A 47 -10.29 6.74 0.13
N MET A 48 -9.65 7.62 0.91
CA MET A 48 -10.04 7.95 2.30
C MET A 48 -10.08 6.75 3.24
N HIS A 49 -9.19 5.80 3.02
CA HIS A 49 -9.08 4.54 3.73
C HIS A 49 -8.15 4.67 4.94
N GLU A 50 -8.64 5.30 6.01
CA GLU A 50 -7.83 5.66 7.19
C GLU A 50 -7.09 4.47 7.83
N ARG A 51 -7.73 3.30 7.89
CA ARG A 51 -7.12 2.09 8.45
C ARG A 51 -5.94 1.62 7.59
N GLN A 52 -6.08 1.67 6.27
CA GLN A 52 -5.06 1.27 5.30
C GLN A 52 -3.88 2.25 5.36
N VAL A 53 -4.15 3.55 5.53
CA VAL A 53 -3.12 4.56 5.78
C VAL A 53 -2.32 4.21 7.04
N GLN A 54 -3.01 3.87 8.15
CA GLN A 54 -2.34 3.47 9.39
C GLN A 54 -1.49 2.20 9.20
N GLU A 55 -2.04 1.15 8.58
CA GLU A 55 -1.30 -0.10 8.33
C GLU A 55 -0.07 0.12 7.43
N LEU A 56 -0.19 0.91 6.37
CA LEU A 56 0.93 1.22 5.47
C LEU A 56 2.04 2.00 6.19
N LEU A 57 1.66 2.99 7.01
CA LEU A 57 2.63 3.73 7.83
C LEU A 57 3.31 2.83 8.87
N GLN A 58 2.55 1.92 9.50
CA GLN A 58 3.11 0.94 10.44
C GLN A 58 4.06 -0.05 9.74
N CYS A 59 3.79 -0.39 8.48
CA CYS A 59 4.64 -1.23 7.65
C CYS A 59 5.88 -0.50 7.12
N GLY A 60 6.05 0.79 7.41
CA GLY A 60 7.24 1.57 7.02
C GLY A 60 7.12 2.32 5.69
N SER A 61 5.90 2.55 5.16
CA SER A 61 5.73 3.50 4.06
C SER A 61 6.18 4.90 4.47
N ASP A 62 6.85 5.60 3.55
CA ASP A 62 7.25 7.00 3.74
C ASP A 62 6.00 7.91 3.62
N PRO A 63 5.68 8.70 4.66
CA PRO A 63 4.55 9.64 4.61
C PRO A 63 4.72 10.79 3.61
N ASN A 64 5.94 11.02 3.10
CA ASN A 64 6.24 12.10 2.16
C ASN A 64 6.52 11.62 0.72
N ALA A 65 6.45 10.31 0.46
CA ALA A 65 6.71 9.74 -0.85
C ALA A 65 5.61 10.08 -1.87
#